data_AF-A0A558BPJ4-F1
#
_entry.id   AF-A0A558BPJ4-F1
#
_cell.length_a   1.000
_cell.length_b   1.000
_cell.length_c   1.000
_cell.angle_alpha   90.00
_cell.angle_beta   90.00
_cell.angle_gamma   90.00
#
_symmetry.space_group_name_H-M   'P 1'
#
loop_
_entity.id
_entity.type
_entity.pdbx_description
1 polymer ?
#
loop_
_entity_poly.entity_id
_entity_poly.type
_entity_poly.pdbx_seq_one_letter_code
_entity_poly.pdbx_strand_id
1 'polypeptide(L)'
;MGDTFHLVNLDKQESIQFSKIPAAKMREIAGSMAAASITTWYLLNNRGDRIAFLSAYESEHHLFGQTYLSSAFNYYPDVTDAVVEQLIEAKVLRDAGILWEDEDDRDLVLRDLRNIWDVKAKDN
;
A
#
# COMPACT_ATOMS: atom_id res chain seq x y z
N MET A 1 -13.63 -15.39 -3.70
CA MET A 1 -13.43 -14.12 -2.95
C MET A 1 -12.23 -14.34 -2.05
N GLY A 2 -11.32 -13.38 -1.93
CA GLY A 2 -10.10 -13.54 -1.13
C GLY A 2 -9.83 -12.27 -0.35
N ASP A 3 -9.20 -12.42 0.80
CA ASP A 3 -8.97 -11.34 1.77
C ASP A 3 -8.17 -10.19 1.17
N THR A 4 -8.64 -8.98 1.45
CA THR A 4 -7.90 -7.74 1.19
C THR A 4 -7.10 -7.36 2.42
N PHE A 5 -5.93 -6.77 2.18
CA PHE A 5 -4.99 -6.41 3.23
C PHE A 5 -4.65 -4.92 3.18
N HIS A 6 -4.33 -4.36 4.33
CA HIS A 6 -3.69 -3.06 4.48
C HIS A 6 -2.55 -3.17 5.49
N LEU A 7 -1.60 -2.24 5.44
CA LEU A 7 -0.47 -2.20 6.36
C LEU A 7 -0.72 -1.14 7.43
N VAL A 8 -0.44 -1.44 8.69
CA VAL A 8 -0.54 -0.48 9.80
C VAL A 8 0.78 -0.35 10.52
N ASN A 9 1.13 0.87 10.93
CA ASN A 9 2.23 1.15 11.83
C ASN A 9 1.68 1.66 13.15
N LEU A 10 1.85 0.87 14.20
CA LEU A 10 1.31 1.19 15.53
C LEU A 10 2.07 2.31 16.24
N ASP A 11 3.35 2.49 15.94
CA ASP A 11 4.19 3.49 16.60
C ASP A 11 3.94 4.89 16.05
N LYS A 12 3.65 4.98 14.75
CA LYS A 12 3.31 6.24 14.06
C LYS A 12 1.81 6.49 13.92
N GLN A 13 0.99 5.51 14.24
CA GLN A 13 -0.47 5.55 14.06
C GLN A 13 -0.89 5.89 12.63
N GLU A 14 -0.23 5.30 11.64
CA GLU A 14 -0.48 5.55 10.22
C GLU A 14 -0.70 4.23 9.46
N SER A 15 -1.29 4.30 8.26
CA SER A 15 -1.61 3.12 7.45
C SER A 15 -1.24 3.27 5.97
N ILE A 16 -1.02 2.15 5.30
CA ILE A 16 -0.92 2.04 3.84
C ILE A 16 -2.12 1.25 3.36
N GLN A 17 -2.98 1.90 2.58
CA GLN A 17 -4.13 1.29 1.93
C GLN A 17 -3.84 1.07 0.45
N PHE A 18 -3.99 -0.17 0.00
CA PHE A 18 -3.76 -0.50 -1.40
C PHE A 18 -5.01 -0.31 -2.28
N SER A 19 -6.03 0.39 -1.80
CA SER A 19 -7.29 0.62 -2.54
C SER A 19 -7.09 1.43 -3.82
N LYS A 20 -6.13 2.37 -3.82
CA LYS A 20 -5.77 3.20 -4.98
C LYS A 20 -4.75 2.55 -5.93
N ILE A 21 -4.43 1.29 -5.69
CA ILE A 21 -3.49 0.49 -6.47
C ILE A 21 -4.24 -0.79 -6.87
N PRO A 22 -4.02 -1.36 -8.07
CA PRO A 22 -4.69 -2.60 -8.47
C PRO A 22 -4.13 -3.84 -7.73
N ALA A 23 -3.98 -3.78 -6.41
CA ALA A 23 -3.35 -4.81 -5.60
C ALA A 23 -3.81 -4.79 -4.14
N ALA A 24 -4.93 -5.41 -3.83
CA ALA A 24 -5.45 -5.45 -2.45
C ALA A 24 -5.29 -6.81 -1.77
N LYS A 25 -5.14 -7.90 -2.55
CA LYS A 25 -5.01 -9.26 -1.99
C LYS A 25 -3.54 -9.66 -1.83
N MET A 26 -3.25 -10.62 -0.94
CA MET A 26 -1.88 -11.10 -0.67
C MET A 26 -1.06 -11.39 -1.95
N ARG A 27 -1.62 -12.13 -2.90
CA ARG A 27 -0.95 -12.45 -4.18
C ARG A 27 -0.74 -11.22 -5.05
N GLU A 28 -1.69 -10.29 -5.04
CA GLU A 28 -1.65 -9.08 -5.84
C GLU A 28 -0.64 -8.09 -5.25
N ILE A 29 -0.59 -7.93 -3.92
CA ILE A 29 0.39 -7.08 -3.22
C ILE A 29 1.81 -7.60 -3.48
N ALA A 30 2.03 -8.90 -3.33
CA ALA A 30 3.34 -9.52 -3.54
C ALA A 30 3.75 -9.55 -5.02
N GLY A 31 2.80 -9.70 -5.94
CA GLY A 31 3.05 -9.78 -7.38
C GLY A 31 3.06 -8.42 -8.09
N SER A 32 2.42 -7.40 -7.53
CA SER A 32 2.40 -6.05 -8.06
C SER A 32 3.69 -5.35 -7.68
N MET A 33 4.43 -4.96 -8.70
CA MET A 33 5.70 -4.27 -8.54
C MET A 33 5.54 -2.94 -7.79
N ALA A 34 4.43 -2.23 -8.01
CA ALA A 34 4.13 -1.00 -7.28
C ALA A 34 3.84 -1.27 -5.80
N ALA A 35 2.93 -2.19 -5.49
CA ALA A 35 2.56 -2.52 -4.11
C ALA A 35 3.73 -3.12 -3.31
N ALA A 36 4.54 -3.98 -3.95
CA ALA A 36 5.75 -4.53 -3.35
C ALA A 36 6.80 -3.45 -3.08
N SER A 37 6.98 -2.50 -4.00
CA SER A 37 7.90 -1.36 -3.82
C SER A 37 7.46 -0.47 -2.67
N ILE A 38 6.17 -0.11 -2.60
CA ILE A 38 5.58 0.69 -1.52
C ILE A 38 5.77 0.00 -0.17
N THR A 39 5.38 -1.27 -0.08
CA THR A 39 5.54 -2.08 1.14
C THR A 39 6.99 -2.10 1.59
N THR A 40 7.91 -2.44 0.69
CA THR A 40 9.34 -2.58 1.01
C THR A 40 9.95 -1.26 1.42
N TRP A 41 9.67 -0.18 0.68
CA TRP A 41 10.16 1.16 0.98
C TRP A 41 9.68 1.65 2.34
N TYR A 42 8.41 1.45 2.62
CA TYR A 42 7.82 1.82 3.90
C TYR A 42 8.46 1.05 5.07
N LEU A 43 8.60 -0.27 4.95
CA LEU A 43 9.25 -1.09 5.98
C LEU A 43 10.72 -0.69 6.23
N LEU A 44 11.46 -0.34 5.18
CA LEU A 44 12.87 0.08 5.28
C LEU A 44 13.04 1.45 5.95
N ASN A 45 12.13 2.39 5.67
CA ASN A 45 12.14 3.73 6.27
C ASN A 45 11.63 3.75 7.72
N ASN A 46 10.83 2.75 8.10
CA ASN A 46 10.25 2.59 9.42
C ASN A 46 10.84 1.39 10.16
N ARG A 47 12.16 1.17 10.01
CA ARG A 47 12.83 0.02 10.60
C ARG A 47 12.70 0.06 12.13
N GLY A 48 12.32 -1.08 12.72
CA GLY A 48 12.16 -1.21 14.16
C GLY A 48 10.77 -0.80 14.67
N ASP A 49 9.93 -0.18 13.85
CA ASP A 49 8.54 0.11 14.20
C ASP A 49 7.71 -1.18 14.19
N ARG A 50 6.64 -1.17 14.99
CA ARG A 50 5.62 -2.22 15.07
C ARG A 50 4.65 -2.10 13.90
N ILE A 51 5.04 -2.74 12.80
CA ILE A 51 4.29 -2.75 11.54
C ILE A 51 3.70 -4.13 11.26
N ALA A 52 2.43 -4.19 10.88
CA ALA A 52 1.75 -5.44 10.54
C ALA A 52 0.79 -5.29 9.36
N PHE A 53 0.57 -6.39 8.63
CA PHE A 53 -0.54 -6.51 7.70
C PHE A 53 -1.81 -6.91 8.45
N LEU A 54 -2.92 -6.29 8.10
CA LEU A 54 -4.25 -6.59 8.63
C LEU A 54 -5.19 -7.05 7.52
N SER A 55 -5.96 -8.11 7.78
CA SER A 55 -7.07 -8.52 6.91
C SER A 55 -8.27 -7.61 7.14
N ALA A 56 -8.89 -7.11 6.08
CA ALA A 56 -10.10 -6.29 6.19
C ALA A 56 -11.33 -7.08 6.68
N TYR A 57 -11.26 -8.42 6.73
CA TYR A 57 -12.38 -9.29 7.09
C TYR A 57 -12.38 -9.73 8.55
N GLU A 58 -11.29 -9.50 9.29
CA GLU A 58 -11.21 -9.83 10.71
C GLU A 58 -11.72 -8.67 11.57
N SER A 59 -12.51 -8.99 12.61
CA SER A 59 -13.00 -7.99 13.56
C SER A 59 -11.99 -7.66 14.65
N GLU A 60 -11.03 -8.55 14.90
CA GLU A 60 -9.98 -8.43 15.90
C GLU A 60 -8.64 -8.93 15.36
N HIS A 61 -7.55 -8.33 15.85
CA HIS A 61 -6.19 -8.68 15.44
C HIS A 61 -5.28 -8.79 16.65
N HIS A 62 -4.49 -9.87 16.71
CA HIS A 62 -3.49 -10.08 17.75
C HIS A 62 -2.10 -9.64 17.27
N LEU A 63 -1.68 -8.44 17.65
CA LEU A 63 -0.45 -7.82 17.20
C LEU A 63 0.46 -7.54 18.39
N PHE A 64 1.73 -7.94 18.30
CA PHE A 64 2.77 -7.60 19.29
C PHE A 64 2.38 -7.89 20.75
N GLY A 65 1.65 -9.00 20.98
CA GLY A 65 1.20 -9.42 22.31
C GLY A 65 -0.04 -8.70 22.85
N GLN A 66 -0.72 -7.89 22.03
CA GLN A 66 -1.96 -7.20 22.38
C GLN A 66 -3.07 -7.52 21.37
N THR A 67 -4.32 -7.41 21.80
CA THR A 67 -5.49 -7.57 20.93
C THR A 67 -6.05 -6.19 20.60
N TYR A 68 -6.27 -5.95 19.31
CA TYR A 68 -6.87 -4.72 18.79
C TYR A 68 -8.17 -5.06 18.06
N LEU A 69 -9.20 -4.24 18.24
CA LEU A 69 -10.37 -4.27 17.37
C LEU A 69 -10.02 -3.62 16.04
N SER A 70 -10.58 -4.13 14.94
CA SER A 70 -10.37 -3.57 13.59
C SER A 70 -10.71 -2.06 13.53
N SER A 71 -11.75 -1.64 14.26
CA SER A 71 -12.14 -0.23 14.36
C SER A 71 -11.11 0.71 14.98
N ALA A 72 -10.12 0.18 15.70
CA ALA A 72 -9.04 0.99 16.27
C ALA A 72 -8.17 1.66 15.19
N PHE A 73 -8.11 1.08 13.99
CA PHE A 73 -7.28 1.53 12.89
C PHE A 73 -8.00 2.53 11.97
N ASN A 74 -9.30 2.72 12.11
CA ASN A 74 -10.10 3.62 11.26
C ASN A 74 -9.65 5.09 11.31
N TYR A 75 -8.94 5.48 12.38
CA TYR A 75 -8.44 6.84 12.58
C TYR A 75 -7.00 7.03 12.10
N TYR A 76 -6.33 5.97 11.65
CA TYR A 76 -4.95 6.06 11.20
C TYR A 76 -4.94 6.74 9.84
N PRO A 77 -4.28 7.90 9.66
CA PRO A 77 -4.14 8.51 8.36
C PRO A 77 -3.54 7.52 7.34
N ASP A 78 -4.12 7.51 6.14
CA ASP A 78 -3.56 6.82 5.01
C ASP A 78 -2.42 7.65 4.42
N VAL A 79 -1.20 7.10 4.47
CA VAL A 79 0.03 7.76 3.98
C VAL A 79 0.52 7.15 2.65
N THR A 80 -0.31 6.35 1.98
CA THR A 80 0.05 5.67 0.72
C THR A 80 0.55 6.65 -0.33
N ASP A 81 -0.18 7.74 -0.57
CA ASP A 81 0.19 8.74 -1.59
C ASP A 81 1.54 9.40 -1.26
N ALA A 82 1.79 9.71 0.02
CA ALA A 82 3.08 10.27 0.45
C ALA A 82 4.25 9.30 0.21
N VAL A 83 4.04 7.99 0.41
CA VAL A 83 5.06 6.96 0.12
C VAL A 83 5.27 6.80 -1.38
N VAL A 84 4.20 6.87 -2.19
CA VAL A 84 4.30 6.84 -3.65
C VAL A 84 5.11 8.01 -4.16
N GLU A 85 4.88 9.23 -3.67
CA GLU A 85 5.66 10.40 -4.09
C GLU A 85 7.14 10.26 -3.71
N GLN A 86 7.46 9.75 -2.52
CA GLN A 86 8.86 9.44 -2.16
C GLN A 86 9.52 8.45 -3.13
N LEU A 87 8.79 7.42 -3.58
CA LEU A 87 9.29 6.44 -4.54
C LEU A 87 9.51 7.03 -5.94
N ILE A 88 8.66 7.98 -6.34
CA ILE A 88 8.80 8.72 -7.60
C ILE A 88 10.02 9.65 -7.53
N GLU A 89 10.14 10.43 -6.45
CA GLU A 89 11.29 11.33 -6.20
C GLU A 89 12.62 10.55 -6.16
N ALA A 90 12.62 9.39 -5.50
CA ALA A 90 13.78 8.50 -5.43
C ALA A 90 14.09 7.76 -6.75
N LYS A 91 13.29 7.95 -7.80
CA LYS A 91 13.41 7.29 -9.10
C LYS A 91 13.36 5.75 -9.00
N VAL A 92 12.53 5.25 -8.10
CA VAL A 92 12.20 3.81 -8.02
C VAL A 92 10.99 3.51 -8.88
N LEU A 93 9.95 4.34 -8.75
CA LEU A 93 8.74 4.30 -9.57
C LEU A 93 8.67 5.51 -10.50
N ARG A 94 7.91 5.38 -11.57
CA ARG A 94 7.42 6.48 -12.41
C ARG A 94 5.90 6.40 -12.48
N ASP A 95 5.26 7.55 -12.45
CA ASP A 95 3.83 7.67 -12.74
C ASP A 95 3.62 7.73 -14.26
N ALA A 96 2.89 6.77 -14.81
CA ALA A 96 2.52 6.71 -16.22
C ALA A 96 1.08 7.22 -16.49
N GLY A 97 0.44 7.82 -15.48
CA GLY A 97 -0.90 8.39 -15.56
C GLY A 97 -1.95 7.51 -14.87
N ILE A 98 -3.18 7.59 -15.37
CA ILE A 98 -4.34 6.91 -14.79
C ILE A 98 -4.56 5.57 -15.51
N LEU A 99 -4.58 4.48 -14.76
CA LEU A 99 -4.95 3.16 -15.26
C LEU A 99 -6.47 3.03 -15.38
N TRP A 100 -7.20 3.53 -14.37
CA TRP A 100 -8.65 3.50 -14.31
C TRP A 100 -9.15 4.56 -13.32
N GLU A 101 -10.31 5.13 -13.59
CA GLU A 101 -11.02 6.09 -12.75
C GLU A 101 -12.46 5.59 -12.63
N ASP A 102 -13.02 5.61 -11.42
CA ASP A 102 -14.42 5.28 -11.21
C ASP A 102 -15.31 6.41 -11.78
N GLU A 103 -16.30 6.05 -12.60
CA GLU A 103 -17.20 7.04 -13.22
C GLU A 103 -18.13 7.72 -12.20
N ASP A 104 -18.41 7.03 -11.08
CA ASP A 104 -19.30 7.48 -10.00
C ASP A 104 -18.53 8.11 -8.82
N ASP A 105 -17.21 7.85 -8.69
CA ASP A 105 -16.33 8.42 -7.65
C ASP A 105 -14.95 8.85 -8.19
N ARG A 106 -14.81 10.15 -8.51
CA ARG A 106 -13.57 10.73 -9.03
C ARG A 106 -12.38 10.69 -8.07
N ASP A 107 -12.60 10.43 -6.79
CA ASP A 107 -11.51 10.30 -5.82
C ASP A 107 -10.88 8.89 -5.85
N LEU A 108 -11.53 7.93 -6.53
CA LEU A 108 -11.09 6.54 -6.67
C LEU A 108 -10.36 6.31 -8.00
N VAL A 109 -9.14 6.83 -8.06
CA VAL A 109 -8.25 6.75 -9.22
C VAL A 109 -7.17 5.69 -9.00
N LEU A 110 -7.10 4.70 -9.89
CA LEU A 110 -6.00 3.74 -9.96
C LEU A 110 -4.86 4.33 -10.81
N ARG A 111 -3.69 4.55 -10.18
CA ARG A 111 -2.48 5.05 -10.87
C ARG A 111 -1.73 3.92 -11.60
N ASP A 112 -1.24 4.20 -12.81
CA ASP A 112 -0.29 3.33 -13.53
C ASP A 112 1.13 3.59 -13.04
N LEU A 113 1.51 2.93 -11.94
CA LEU A 113 2.83 3.03 -11.35
C LEU A 113 3.76 1.97 -11.94
N ARG A 114 4.79 2.41 -12.67
CA ARG A 114 5.78 1.54 -13.31
C ARG A 114 7.13 1.67 -12.63
N ASN A 115 7.88 0.58 -12.53
CA ASN A 115 9.23 0.61 -11.97
C ASN A 115 10.23 1.03 -13.04
N ILE A 116 11.18 1.88 -12.64
CA ILE A 116 12.21 2.41 -13.55
C ILE A 116 13.28 1.36 -13.88
N TRP A 117 13.46 0.38 -13.00
CA TRP A 117 14.44 -0.69 -13.10
C TRP A 117 13.93 -1.93 -13.82
N ASP A 118 12.65 -1.95 -14.24
CA ASP A 118 12.13 -3.04 -15.07
C ASP A 118 12.83 -3.05 -16.43
N VAL A 119 13.62 -4.11 -16.67
CA VAL A 119 14.47 -4.26 -17.85
C VAL A 119 13.64 -4.30 -19.13
N LYS A 120 12.37 -4.73 -19.07
CA LYS A 120 11.45 -4.74 -20.22
C LYS A 120 10.85 -3.37 -20.54
N ALA A 121 10.98 -2.39 -19.65
CA ALA A 121 10.43 -1.06 -19.84
C ALA A 121 11.37 -0.10 -20.60
N LYS A 122 12.58 -0.56 -20.95
CA LYS A 122 13.58 0.19 -21.73
C LYS A 122 13.40 0.11 -23.25
N ASP A 123 12.50 -0.77 -23.73
CA ASP A 123 12.35 -1.08 -25.16
C ASP A 123 10.98 -0.64 -25.75
N ASN A 124 10.20 0.18 -25.04
CA ASN A 124 8.95 0.79 -25.55
C ASN A 124 8.97 2.31 -25.44
#